data_AF-A0A536KHQ9-F1
#
_entry.id   AF-A0A536KHQ9-F1
#
_cell.length_a   1.000
_cell.length_b   1.000
_cell.length_c   1.000
_cell.angle_alpha   90.00
_cell.angle_beta   90.00
_cell.angle_gamma   90.00
#
_symmetry.space_group_name_H-M   'P 1'
#
loop_
_entity.id
_entity.type
_entity.pdbx_description
1 polymer ?
#
loop_
_entity_poly.entity_id
_entity_poly.type
_entity_poly.pdbx_seq_one_letter_code
_entity_poly.pdbx_strand_id
1 'polypeptide(L)'
;MADGPGRAHRGLCLLPTAPGLHGRRAGSLARAAAGAGGRRLRIFQARAGGTRPRPQPAHHGNRPPAPGVRACVRRIPVVAAAGVAAALVLLGAAVLVANGTHTPGRLGLPAAAATASGAAPGPGPSSDPLEAACGSPPRAGAWTVAPGAIAGFRAHEKFAGLEAPHEAVARTDRVAGWLEVDGDPAAGRIQEACIAVELGSLVSVDSLPGMNTHDRDGGVRDMLNVSAHPYARFRITAPVTVGSALPGQLEINGVSLPATATLTAHTQDATRLQAAGWVPVTAGDYGVEVPNAADFVVVDSHVTVEFSLAFERATGGRA
;
A
#
# COMPACT_ATOMS: atom_id res chain seq x y z
N MET A 1 -34.46 -4.19 -59.89
CA MET A 1 -34.16 -3.81 -61.29
C MET A 1 -33.21 -2.61 -61.19
N ALA A 2 -31.90 -2.87 -61.21
CA ALA A 2 -30.96 -2.58 -62.33
C ALA A 2 -30.64 -1.07 -62.37
N ASP A 3 -29.40 -0.57 -62.36
CA ASP A 3 -28.12 -1.08 -62.86
C ASP A 3 -26.92 -0.35 -62.18
N GLY A 4 -25.74 -0.99 -62.13
CA GLY A 4 -24.44 -0.34 -61.81
C GLY A 4 -23.69 0.07 -63.10
N PRO A 5 -22.33 0.08 -63.18
CA PRO A 5 -21.29 0.24 -62.15
C PRO A 5 -20.10 1.15 -62.60
N GLY A 6 -19.13 1.42 -61.69
CA GLY A 6 -17.82 1.99 -62.03
C GLY A 6 -16.71 1.44 -61.12
N ARG A 7 -15.92 0.49 -61.63
CA ARG A 7 -14.80 -0.22 -60.98
C ARG A 7 -13.49 0.61 -60.99
N ALA A 8 -12.70 0.48 -59.93
CA ALA A 8 -11.24 0.41 -60.03
C ALA A 8 -10.67 -0.55 -58.96
N HIS A 9 -9.69 -1.35 -59.37
CA HIS A 9 -9.22 -2.58 -58.72
C HIS A 9 -8.00 -2.40 -57.79
N ARG A 10 -8.04 -3.17 -56.70
CA ARG A 10 -7.01 -4.05 -56.10
C ARG A 10 -5.57 -3.54 -55.87
N GLY A 11 -5.13 -3.73 -54.63
CA GLY A 11 -3.72 -3.87 -54.24
C GLY A 11 -3.59 -4.38 -52.81
N LEU A 12 -3.84 -5.68 -52.61
CA LEU A 12 -3.70 -6.42 -51.36
C LEU A 12 -2.21 -6.57 -51.01
N CYS A 13 -1.77 -6.22 -49.81
CA CYS A 13 -0.45 -6.58 -49.29
C CYS A 13 -0.60 -7.33 -47.96
N LEU A 14 0.00 -8.53 -47.95
CA LEU A 14 -0.07 -9.53 -46.91
C LEU A 14 0.79 -9.18 -45.68
N LEU A 15 0.30 -9.61 -44.52
CA LEU A 15 1.01 -9.70 -43.24
C LEU A 15 2.09 -10.81 -43.28
N PRO A 16 3.27 -10.60 -42.67
CA PRO A 16 4.22 -11.68 -42.43
C PRO A 16 3.87 -12.48 -41.16
N THR A 17 3.85 -13.80 -41.32
CA THR A 17 3.66 -14.85 -40.33
C THR A 17 4.92 -15.12 -39.50
N ALA A 18 4.72 -15.46 -38.23
CA ALA A 18 5.76 -15.83 -37.26
C ALA A 18 6.38 -17.22 -37.56
N PRO A 19 7.67 -17.46 -37.25
CA PRO A 19 8.22 -18.80 -37.15
C PRO A 19 8.07 -19.36 -35.73
N GLY A 20 7.68 -20.64 -35.68
CA GLY A 20 7.41 -21.41 -34.48
C GLY A 20 8.65 -21.85 -33.69
N LEU A 21 8.41 -22.06 -32.41
CA LEU A 21 9.30 -22.68 -31.43
C LEU A 21 9.47 -24.18 -31.73
N HIS A 22 10.71 -24.66 -31.78
CA HIS A 22 11.06 -26.07 -31.56
C HIS A 22 12.14 -26.13 -30.47
N GLY A 23 11.86 -26.93 -29.45
CA GLY A 23 12.66 -27.00 -28.22
C GLY A 23 13.96 -27.77 -28.36
N ARG A 24 14.88 -27.51 -27.42
CA ARG A 24 15.94 -28.44 -27.02
C ARG A 24 16.21 -28.33 -25.52
N ARG A 25 16.39 -29.52 -24.94
CA ARG A 25 16.62 -29.83 -23.52
C ARG A 25 18.02 -29.41 -23.04
N ALA A 26 18.07 -29.15 -21.73
CA ALA A 26 19.08 -29.47 -20.73
C ALA A 26 20.56 -29.62 -21.12
N GLY A 27 21.40 -28.84 -20.43
CA GLY A 27 22.82 -29.11 -20.19
C GLY A 27 23.27 -28.38 -18.93
N SER A 28 23.57 -29.14 -17.89
CA SER A 28 24.16 -28.69 -16.62
C SER A 28 25.66 -28.39 -16.77
N LEU A 29 26.28 -27.96 -15.65
CA LEU A 29 27.72 -27.79 -15.35
C LEU A 29 28.25 -26.39 -15.70
N ALA A 30 29.12 -25.74 -14.93
CA ALA A 30 29.62 -25.96 -13.59
C ALA A 30 30.33 -24.67 -13.16
N ARG A 31 30.46 -24.54 -11.84
CA ARG A 31 31.42 -23.70 -11.12
C ARG A 31 32.80 -23.60 -11.81
N ALA A 32 33.35 -22.40 -11.91
CA ALA A 32 34.79 -22.20 -11.78
C ALA A 32 35.06 -20.80 -11.21
N ALA A 33 35.71 -20.79 -10.05
CA ALA A 33 36.26 -19.64 -9.38
C ALA A 33 37.68 -19.32 -9.91
N ALA A 34 38.18 -18.18 -9.42
CA ALA A 34 39.58 -17.77 -9.33
C ALA A 34 40.17 -16.98 -10.51
N GLY A 35 40.91 -15.93 -10.14
CA GLY A 35 41.96 -15.37 -11.00
C GLY A 35 42.20 -13.88 -10.83
N ALA A 36 42.83 -13.50 -9.73
CA ALA A 36 43.47 -12.20 -9.58
C ALA A 36 44.65 -12.02 -10.57
N GLY A 37 44.92 -10.78 -10.95
CA GLY A 37 46.10 -10.35 -11.72
C GLY A 37 45.67 -9.40 -12.84
N GLY A 38 45.97 -8.11 -12.83
CA GLY A 38 47.26 -7.52 -12.53
C GLY A 38 47.95 -7.13 -13.83
N ARG A 39 47.98 -5.80 -14.08
CA ARG A 39 48.99 -5.03 -14.86
C ARG A 39 48.82 -4.78 -16.38
N ARG A 40 48.86 -3.46 -16.63
CA ARG A 40 49.68 -2.71 -17.61
C ARG A 40 49.10 -2.43 -19.00
N LEU A 41 48.51 -1.24 -19.07
CA LEU A 41 48.78 -0.16 -20.03
C LEU A 41 49.91 -0.44 -21.05
N ARG A 42 49.54 -0.51 -22.34
CA ARG A 42 50.45 -0.21 -23.46
C ARG A 42 49.72 0.64 -24.49
N ILE A 43 50.19 1.88 -24.53
CA ILE A 43 49.94 2.88 -25.57
C ILE A 43 50.64 2.37 -26.84
N PHE A 44 49.93 2.35 -27.97
CA PHE A 44 50.55 2.25 -29.29
C PHE A 44 50.05 3.43 -30.14
N GLN A 45 50.97 4.36 -30.40
CA GLN A 45 50.90 5.28 -31.51
C GLN A 45 51.77 4.76 -32.65
N ALA A 46 51.27 4.80 -33.88
CA ALA A 46 52.05 4.85 -35.12
C ALA A 46 51.14 5.45 -36.20
N ARG A 47 51.33 6.70 -36.61
CA ARG A 47 52.36 7.31 -37.49
C ARG A 47 51.85 7.42 -38.93
N ALA A 48 51.74 8.68 -39.36
CA ALA A 48 51.40 9.12 -40.71
C ALA A 48 52.59 9.03 -41.69
N GLY A 49 52.26 8.99 -42.99
CA GLY A 49 53.17 9.07 -44.14
C GLY A 49 52.70 8.09 -45.22
N GLY A 50 52.60 8.38 -46.50
CA GLY A 50 52.96 9.51 -47.33
C GLY A 50 52.48 9.20 -48.76
N THR A 51 52.34 10.24 -49.58
CA THR A 51 51.63 10.28 -50.86
C THR A 51 52.43 9.86 -52.11
N ARG A 52 51.67 9.50 -53.18
CA ARG A 52 51.87 9.65 -54.66
C ARG A 52 52.19 8.36 -55.46
N PRO A 53 51.95 8.30 -56.80
CA PRO A 53 50.89 8.89 -57.63
C PRO A 53 50.20 7.87 -58.60
N ARG A 54 49.19 8.37 -59.36
CA ARG A 54 48.33 7.70 -60.35
C ARG A 54 49.07 7.02 -61.53
N PRO A 55 48.37 6.11 -62.24
CA PRO A 55 48.00 6.41 -63.63
C PRO A 55 46.52 6.13 -63.97
N GLN A 56 46.03 6.88 -64.96
CA GLN A 56 44.68 6.83 -65.55
C GLN A 56 44.72 5.97 -66.81
N PRO A 57 43.62 5.28 -67.18
CA PRO A 57 43.14 5.46 -68.55
C PRO A 57 41.61 5.49 -68.73
N ALA A 58 41.24 6.30 -69.73
CA ALA A 58 40.21 6.14 -70.75
C ALA A 58 38.71 6.05 -70.39
N HIS A 59 38.03 7.09 -70.88
CA HIS A 59 36.63 7.24 -71.24
C HIS A 59 35.88 5.98 -71.70
N HIS A 60 34.72 5.72 -71.10
CA HIS A 60 33.57 5.14 -71.79
C HIS A 60 32.24 5.67 -71.21
N GLY A 61 31.41 6.22 -72.11
CA GLY A 61 29.95 6.15 -72.06
C GLY A 61 29.21 7.05 -71.05
N ASN A 62 28.74 8.21 -71.52
CA ASN A 62 27.61 8.90 -70.90
C ASN A 62 26.36 8.01 -70.97
N ARG A 63 25.95 7.45 -69.81
CA ARG A 63 24.56 7.04 -69.57
C ARG A 63 23.94 8.05 -68.60
N PRO A 64 22.72 8.56 -68.86
CA PRO A 64 22.06 9.43 -67.90
C PRO A 64 21.81 8.64 -66.59
N PRO A 65 22.02 9.25 -65.41
CA PRO A 65 21.67 8.59 -64.16
C PRO A 65 20.15 8.38 -64.12
N ALA A 66 19.73 7.15 -63.85
CA ALA A 66 18.35 6.85 -63.50
C ALA A 66 17.93 7.75 -62.32
N PRO A 67 16.66 8.21 -62.28
CA PRO A 67 16.19 9.03 -61.16
C PRO A 67 16.36 8.23 -59.89
N GLY A 68 17.30 8.66 -59.04
CA GLY A 68 17.52 8.08 -57.74
C GLY A 68 16.20 8.14 -56.99
N VAL A 69 15.65 6.97 -56.65
CA VAL A 69 14.63 6.86 -55.62
C VAL A 69 15.31 7.37 -54.36
N ARG A 70 15.11 8.65 -54.06
CA ARG A 70 15.43 9.21 -52.75
C ARG A 70 14.55 8.44 -51.79
N ALA A 71 15.08 7.37 -51.21
CA ALA A 71 14.50 6.78 -50.03
C ALA A 71 14.49 7.90 -49.01
N CYS A 72 13.31 8.50 -48.84
CA CYS A 72 13.02 9.37 -47.72
C CYS A 72 13.04 8.46 -46.50
N VAL A 73 14.24 8.15 -46.01
CA VAL A 73 14.42 7.60 -44.68
C VAL A 73 13.97 8.73 -43.78
N ARG A 74 12.67 8.73 -43.46
CA ARG A 74 12.06 9.61 -42.50
C ARG A 74 12.78 9.32 -41.19
N ARG A 75 13.86 10.07 -40.92
CA ARG A 75 14.55 10.06 -39.65
C ARG A 75 13.48 10.47 -38.65
N ILE A 76 12.87 9.49 -37.99
CA ILE A 76 12.08 9.78 -36.80
C ILE A 76 13.08 10.52 -35.90
N PRO A 77 12.85 11.81 -35.58
CA PRO A 77 13.80 12.54 -34.77
C PRO A 77 13.97 11.72 -33.49
N VAL A 78 15.22 11.44 -33.10
CA VAL A 78 15.56 10.58 -31.95
C VAL A 78 14.75 10.97 -30.70
N VAL A 79 14.35 12.24 -30.60
CA VAL A 79 13.43 12.81 -29.60
C VAL A 79 12.05 12.13 -29.58
N ALA A 80 11.43 11.86 -30.73
CA ALA A 80 10.13 11.20 -30.79
C ALA A 80 10.21 9.70 -30.42
N ALA A 81 11.30 9.03 -30.77
CA ALA A 81 11.53 7.63 -30.37
C ALA A 81 11.85 7.52 -28.86
N ALA A 82 12.63 8.46 -28.31
CA ALA A 82 12.91 8.54 -26.88
C ALA A 82 11.65 8.89 -26.06
N GLY A 83 10.81 9.79 -26.56
CA GLY A 83 9.53 10.13 -25.92
C GLY A 83 8.56 8.95 -25.87
N VAL A 84 8.44 8.17 -26.96
CA VAL A 84 7.60 6.97 -27.00
C VAL A 84 8.16 5.86 -26.09
N ALA A 85 9.47 5.66 -26.06
CA ALA A 85 10.09 4.68 -25.16
C ALA A 85 9.88 5.05 -23.68
N ALA A 86 10.06 6.33 -23.32
CA ALA A 86 9.79 6.80 -21.96
C ALA A 86 8.30 6.64 -21.59
N ALA A 87 7.38 6.99 -22.49
CA ALA A 87 5.95 6.80 -22.27
C ALA A 87 5.57 5.32 -22.07
N LEU A 88 6.16 4.40 -22.85
CA LEU A 88 5.93 2.96 -22.71
C LEU A 88 6.50 2.39 -21.41
N VAL A 89 7.65 2.89 -20.94
CA VAL A 89 8.20 2.52 -19.63
C VAL A 89 7.31 3.02 -18.50
N LEU A 90 6.81 4.25 -18.58
CA LEU A 90 5.85 4.80 -17.61
C LEU A 90 4.52 4.05 -17.61
N LEU A 91 3.99 3.70 -18.78
CA LEU A 91 2.79 2.85 -18.93
C LEU A 91 3.02 1.44 -18.38
N GLY A 92 4.16 0.82 -18.68
CA GLY A 92 4.51 -0.51 -18.16
C GLY A 92 4.67 -0.50 -16.64
N ALA A 93 5.29 0.53 -16.07
CA ALA A 93 5.39 0.73 -14.63
C ALA A 93 4.02 0.94 -13.99
N ALA A 94 3.15 1.77 -14.60
CA ALA A 94 1.78 1.99 -14.12
C ALA A 94 0.95 0.69 -14.14
N VAL A 95 1.06 -0.12 -15.19
CA VAL A 95 0.39 -1.42 -15.29
C VAL A 95 0.95 -2.43 -14.27
N LEU A 96 2.26 -2.42 -14.01
CA LEU A 96 2.87 -3.28 -13.00
C LEU A 96 2.43 -2.90 -11.57
N VAL A 97 2.40 -1.59 -11.26
CA VAL A 97 1.88 -1.06 -10.00
C VAL A 97 0.41 -1.45 -9.86
N ALA A 98 -0.44 -1.12 -10.83
CA ALA A 98 -1.87 -1.39 -10.76
C ALA A 98 -2.24 -2.87 -10.61
N ASN A 99 -1.45 -3.79 -11.18
CA ASN A 99 -1.71 -5.24 -11.09
C ASN A 99 -0.98 -5.94 -9.94
N GLY A 100 -0.08 -5.25 -9.24
CA GLY A 100 0.78 -5.87 -8.23
C GLY A 100 0.66 -5.26 -6.83
N THR A 101 -0.04 -4.14 -6.68
CA THR A 101 -0.38 -3.59 -5.35
C THR A 101 -1.52 -4.38 -4.72
N HIS A 102 -1.41 -4.72 -3.43
CA HIS A 102 -2.52 -5.26 -2.66
C HIS A 102 -2.82 -4.37 -1.45
N THR A 103 -4.00 -3.76 -1.45
CA THR A 103 -4.53 -3.05 -0.28
C THR A 103 -5.55 -3.96 0.40
N PRO A 104 -5.37 -4.33 1.68
CA PRO A 104 -6.36 -5.11 2.39
C PRO A 104 -7.67 -4.32 2.52
N GLY A 105 -8.80 -5.01 2.39
CA GLY A 105 -10.13 -4.42 2.58
C GLY A 105 -10.30 -3.79 3.97
N ARG A 106 -11.21 -2.82 4.09
CA ARG A 106 -11.51 -2.15 5.37
C ARG A 106 -11.93 -3.16 6.43
N LEU A 107 -11.59 -2.88 7.68
CA LEU A 107 -11.99 -3.73 8.81
C LEU A 107 -13.53 -3.80 8.88
N GLY A 108 -14.05 -5.03 8.93
CA GLY A 108 -15.45 -5.34 9.16
C GLY A 108 -15.67 -5.92 10.55
N LEU A 109 -16.91 -6.30 10.86
CA LEU A 109 -17.19 -7.03 12.09
C LEU A 109 -16.29 -8.28 12.14
N PRO A 110 -15.69 -8.62 13.30
CA PRO A 110 -14.87 -9.81 13.42
C PRO A 110 -15.67 -11.02 12.94
N ALA A 111 -15.14 -11.75 11.95
CA ALA A 111 -15.66 -13.08 11.66
C ALA A 111 -15.62 -13.86 12.97
N ALA A 112 -16.71 -14.57 13.32
CA ALA A 112 -16.81 -15.30 14.58
C ALA A 112 -15.61 -16.24 14.72
N ALA A 113 -14.56 -15.77 15.40
CA ALA A 113 -13.36 -16.54 15.63
C ALA A 113 -13.80 -17.70 16.52
N ALA A 114 -13.42 -18.91 16.11
CA ALA A 114 -13.61 -20.11 16.91
C ALA A 114 -13.10 -19.81 18.32
N THR A 115 -13.95 -20.10 19.30
CA THR A 115 -13.77 -19.86 20.72
C THR A 115 -12.35 -20.20 21.14
N ALA A 116 -11.49 -19.19 21.28
CA ALA A 116 -10.29 -19.36 22.08
C ALA A 116 -10.80 -19.46 23.52
N SER A 117 -10.91 -20.70 24.01
CA SER A 117 -11.16 -20.97 25.43
C SER A 117 -9.93 -20.50 26.21
N GLY A 118 -9.87 -19.20 26.49
CA GLY A 118 -8.89 -18.54 27.32
C GLY A 118 -9.59 -18.03 28.56
N ALA A 119 -9.10 -18.46 29.73
CA ALA A 119 -9.71 -18.25 31.03
C ALA A 119 -10.24 -16.82 31.26
N ALA A 120 -11.43 -16.74 31.86
CA ALA A 120 -11.97 -15.48 32.37
C ALA A 120 -10.91 -14.76 33.23
N PRO A 121 -10.62 -13.47 32.99
CA PRO A 121 -9.75 -12.72 33.88
C PRO A 121 -10.41 -12.67 35.26
N GLY A 122 -9.76 -13.27 36.25
CA GLY A 122 -10.07 -12.99 37.65
C GLY A 122 -9.76 -11.51 37.92
N PRO A 123 -10.42 -10.88 38.92
CA PRO A 123 -10.14 -9.50 39.30
C PRO A 123 -8.79 -9.44 40.04
N GLY A 124 -7.70 -9.57 39.30
CA GLY A 124 -6.35 -9.26 39.74
C GLY A 124 -5.85 -8.03 38.98
N PRO A 125 -4.96 -7.21 39.57
CA PRO A 125 -4.29 -6.16 38.80
C PRO A 125 -3.46 -6.81 37.71
N SER A 126 -3.92 -6.66 36.47
CA SER A 126 -3.12 -6.96 35.30
C SER A 126 -1.90 -6.05 35.30
N SER A 127 -0.73 -6.65 35.08
CA SER A 127 0.53 -5.93 34.94
C SER A 127 0.81 -5.53 33.49
N ASP A 128 -0.12 -5.73 32.55
CA ASP A 128 0.07 -5.28 31.16
C ASP A 128 -0.08 -3.75 31.09
N PRO A 129 0.97 -3.00 30.71
CA PRO A 129 0.90 -1.55 30.54
C PRO A 129 -0.21 -1.07 29.58
N LEU A 130 -0.58 -1.89 28.58
CA LEU A 130 -1.65 -1.57 27.64
C LEU A 130 -3.02 -1.59 28.34
N GLU A 131 -3.28 -2.54 29.23
CA GLU A 131 -4.52 -2.57 30.02
C GLU A 131 -4.57 -1.41 31.01
N ALA A 132 -3.42 -1.06 31.61
CA ALA A 132 -3.30 0.09 32.50
C ALA A 132 -3.56 1.44 31.78
N ALA A 133 -3.39 1.51 30.46
CA ALA A 133 -3.61 2.74 29.69
C ALA A 133 -5.06 3.25 29.77
N CYS A 134 -6.03 2.36 29.96
CA CYS A 134 -7.43 2.72 30.17
C CYS A 134 -7.85 2.79 31.64
N GLY A 135 -7.00 2.31 32.56
CA GLY A 135 -7.39 2.08 33.95
C GLY A 135 -8.45 0.99 34.08
N SER A 136 -8.88 0.72 35.32
CA SER A 136 -9.97 -0.21 35.58
C SER A 136 -11.33 0.41 35.26
N PRO A 137 -12.31 -0.38 34.81
CA PRO A 137 -13.67 0.11 34.63
C PRO A 137 -14.25 0.57 35.98
N PRO A 138 -15.06 1.64 36.00
CA PRO A 138 -15.61 2.19 37.24
C PRO A 138 -16.64 1.27 37.91
N ARG A 139 -17.27 0.34 37.17
CA ARG A 139 -18.29 -0.56 37.69
C ARG A 139 -18.02 -2.02 37.36
N ALA A 140 -18.49 -2.90 38.24
CA ALA A 140 -18.52 -4.33 37.99
C ALA A 140 -19.47 -4.66 36.82
N GLY A 141 -19.10 -5.65 36.01
CA GLY A 141 -19.89 -6.07 34.84
C GLY A 141 -19.66 -5.21 33.59
N ALA A 142 -18.58 -4.41 33.55
CA ALA A 142 -18.13 -3.81 32.31
C ALA A 142 -17.77 -4.89 31.27
N TRP A 143 -17.94 -4.53 30.02
CA TRP A 143 -17.50 -5.31 28.88
C TRP A 143 -16.03 -5.03 28.63
N THR A 144 -15.21 -6.05 28.47
CA THR A 144 -13.77 -5.91 28.20
C THR A 144 -13.46 -6.31 26.77
N VAL A 145 -12.46 -5.67 26.15
CA VAL A 145 -11.98 -6.07 24.83
C VAL A 145 -11.55 -7.54 24.87
N ALA A 146 -12.05 -8.32 23.92
CA ALA A 146 -11.78 -9.75 23.78
C ALA A 146 -10.71 -10.00 22.70
N PRO A 147 -10.08 -11.19 22.69
CA PRO A 147 -9.14 -11.57 21.64
C PRO A 147 -9.72 -11.43 20.23
N GLY A 148 -8.86 -11.11 19.26
CA GLY A 148 -9.26 -10.89 17.86
C GLY A 148 -9.69 -9.46 17.54
N ALA A 149 -9.62 -8.54 18.52
CA ALA A 149 -9.71 -7.11 18.27
C ALA A 149 -8.49 -6.63 17.45
N ILE A 150 -8.74 -5.77 16.47
CA ILE A 150 -7.75 -5.20 15.57
C ILE A 150 -8.03 -3.70 15.42
N ALA A 151 -6.98 -2.89 15.46
CA ALA A 151 -7.05 -1.47 15.12
C ALA A 151 -5.89 -1.10 14.20
N GLY A 152 -6.02 0.01 13.48
CA GLY A 152 -5.01 0.44 12.53
C GLY A 152 -5.31 1.78 11.89
N PHE A 153 -4.53 2.12 10.87
CA PHE A 153 -4.76 3.29 10.06
C PHE A 153 -4.68 2.99 8.57
N ARG A 154 -5.23 3.90 7.77
CA ARG A 154 -5.13 3.95 6.33
C ARG A 154 -4.77 5.35 5.86
N ALA A 155 -3.74 5.47 5.04
CA ALA A 155 -3.33 6.75 4.47
C ALA A 155 -3.17 6.62 2.96
N HIS A 156 -3.67 7.60 2.22
CA HIS A 156 -3.46 7.64 0.77
C HIS A 156 -2.03 8.12 0.47
N GLU A 157 -1.32 7.39 -0.39
CA GLU A 157 0.05 7.70 -0.79
C GLU A 157 0.11 8.01 -2.29
N LYS A 158 0.91 9.01 -2.65
CA LYS A 158 1.31 9.31 -4.03
C LYS A 158 2.78 8.96 -4.17
N PHE A 159 3.12 8.19 -5.21
CA PHE A 159 4.50 7.80 -5.51
C PHE A 159 4.96 8.52 -6.78
N ALA A 160 6.11 9.18 -6.71
CA ALA A 160 6.72 9.89 -7.85
C ALA A 160 5.75 10.84 -8.61
N GLY A 161 4.88 11.55 -7.87
CA GLY A 161 3.91 12.49 -8.44
C GLY A 161 2.70 11.85 -9.15
N LEU A 162 2.65 10.51 -9.23
CA LEU A 162 1.47 9.78 -9.70
C LEU A 162 0.55 9.52 -8.50
N GLU A 163 -0.74 9.81 -8.66
CA GLU A 163 -1.75 9.27 -7.73
C GLU A 163 -1.76 7.76 -7.89
N ALA A 164 -1.10 7.06 -6.96
CA ALA A 164 -1.27 5.63 -6.85
C ALA A 164 -2.63 5.39 -6.19
N PRO A 165 -3.47 4.47 -6.68
CA PRO A 165 -4.72 4.08 -6.01
C PRO A 165 -4.47 3.30 -4.70
N HIS A 166 -3.25 3.38 -4.15
CA HIS A 166 -2.78 2.59 -3.04
C HIS A 166 -3.04 3.32 -1.71
N GLU A 167 -3.50 2.57 -0.71
CA GLU A 167 -3.54 3.03 0.67
C GLU A 167 -2.42 2.30 1.43
N ALA A 168 -1.58 3.05 2.13
CA ALA A 168 -0.81 2.53 3.24
C ALA A 168 -1.75 1.97 4.29
N VAL A 169 -1.58 0.72 4.72
CA VAL A 169 -2.41 0.14 5.78
C VAL A 169 -1.52 -0.53 6.80
N ALA A 170 -1.55 -0.05 8.04
CA ALA A 170 -0.92 -0.73 9.15
C ALA A 170 -1.96 -1.09 10.22
N ARG A 171 -1.79 -2.27 10.82
CA ARG A 171 -2.72 -2.83 11.81
C ARG A 171 -1.98 -3.44 12.99
N THR A 172 -2.67 -3.57 14.10
CA THR A 172 -2.22 -4.29 15.28
C THR A 172 -3.39 -4.98 15.97
N ASP A 173 -3.11 -6.11 16.60
CA ASP A 173 -4.03 -6.84 17.48
C ASP A 173 -3.81 -6.51 18.98
N ARG A 174 -2.84 -5.62 19.28
CA ARG A 174 -2.58 -5.10 20.62
C ARG A 174 -3.59 -4.00 20.96
N VAL A 175 -4.80 -4.44 21.25
CA VAL A 175 -5.94 -3.61 21.63
C VAL A 175 -6.45 -4.07 22.99
N ALA A 176 -6.63 -3.12 23.92
CA ALA A 176 -7.25 -3.38 25.20
C ALA A 176 -8.27 -2.30 25.53
N GLY A 177 -9.08 -2.55 26.56
CA GLY A 177 -10.02 -1.56 27.02
C GLY A 177 -11.31 -2.17 27.53
N TRP A 178 -12.27 -1.31 27.76
CA TRP A 178 -13.56 -1.65 28.31
C TRP A 178 -14.63 -0.66 27.87
N LEU A 179 -15.89 -1.08 27.97
CA LEU A 179 -17.04 -0.20 27.86
C LEU A 179 -18.11 -0.59 28.89
N GLU A 180 -18.84 0.41 29.34
CA GLU A 180 -19.99 0.26 30.22
C GLU A 180 -21.27 0.52 29.44
N VAL A 181 -22.16 -0.47 29.49
CA VAL A 181 -23.49 -0.37 28.90
C VAL A 181 -24.50 -0.21 30.02
N ASP A 182 -25.45 0.71 29.87
CA ASP A 182 -26.61 0.80 30.76
C ASP A 182 -27.75 -0.08 30.26
N GLY A 183 -28.34 -0.87 31.15
CA GLY A 183 -29.49 -1.72 30.84
C GLY A 183 -29.21 -2.81 29.80
N ASP A 184 -30.09 -2.90 28.79
CA ASP A 184 -30.02 -3.91 27.75
C ASP A 184 -28.91 -3.57 26.72
N PRO A 185 -27.91 -4.44 26.47
CA PRO A 185 -26.93 -4.23 25.40
C PRO A 185 -27.55 -4.09 24.00
N ALA A 186 -28.75 -4.61 23.76
CA ALA A 186 -29.46 -4.36 22.51
C ALA A 186 -29.96 -2.91 22.39
N ALA A 187 -30.09 -2.17 23.49
CA ALA A 187 -30.45 -0.75 23.48
C ALA A 187 -29.27 0.16 23.10
N GLY A 188 -28.04 -0.37 23.07
CA GLY A 188 -26.85 0.34 22.59
C GLY A 188 -26.52 1.61 23.36
N ARG A 189 -26.76 1.68 24.67
CA ARG A 189 -26.43 2.88 25.48
C ARG A 189 -25.09 2.69 26.19
N ILE A 190 -24.06 3.39 25.73
CA ILE A 190 -22.74 3.41 26.36
C ILE A 190 -22.71 4.56 27.37
N GLN A 191 -22.35 4.28 28.62
CA GLN A 191 -22.19 5.30 29.66
C GLN A 191 -20.79 5.89 29.66
N GLU A 192 -19.81 5.00 29.59
CA GLU A 192 -18.40 5.31 29.57
C GLU A 192 -17.67 4.21 28.81
N ALA A 193 -16.59 4.56 28.13
CA ALA A 193 -15.73 3.59 27.47
C ALA A 193 -14.30 4.12 27.37
N CYS A 194 -13.35 3.20 27.36
CA CYS A 194 -11.99 3.46 26.96
C CYS A 194 -11.44 2.30 26.15
N ILE A 195 -10.94 2.59 24.96
CA ILE A 195 -10.17 1.67 24.13
C ILE A 195 -8.77 2.22 23.96
N ALA A 196 -7.75 1.41 24.18
CA ALA A 196 -6.36 1.72 23.99
C ALA A 196 -5.74 0.78 22.94
N VAL A 197 -4.88 1.35 22.10
CA VAL A 197 -4.15 0.65 21.05
C VAL A 197 -2.66 0.91 21.24
N GLU A 198 -1.85 -0.15 21.27
CA GLU A 198 -0.40 -0.04 21.33
C GLU A 198 0.14 0.37 19.95
N LEU A 199 0.69 1.58 19.85
CA LEU A 199 1.13 2.14 18.57
C LEU A 199 2.44 1.51 18.07
N GLY A 200 3.30 1.08 19.00
CA GLY A 200 4.57 0.44 18.68
C GLY A 200 4.45 -0.91 17.97
N SER A 201 3.28 -1.56 18.04
CA SER A 201 2.99 -2.86 17.44
C SER A 201 2.21 -2.77 16.12
N LEU A 202 2.07 -1.57 15.54
CA LEU A 202 1.53 -1.40 14.19
C LEU A 202 2.48 -2.02 13.17
N VAL A 203 1.91 -2.82 12.28
CA VAL A 203 2.62 -3.52 11.20
C VAL A 203 1.91 -3.27 9.88
N SER A 204 2.67 -2.89 8.85
CA SER A 204 2.14 -2.72 7.50
C SER A 204 1.61 -4.05 6.94
N VAL A 205 0.42 -4.01 6.33
CA VAL A 205 -0.29 -5.17 5.77
C VAL A 205 -0.70 -4.97 4.32
N ASP A 206 -0.41 -3.80 3.76
CA ASP A 206 -0.40 -3.54 2.32
C ASP A 206 0.84 -4.13 1.64
N SER A 207 0.79 -4.29 0.31
CA SER A 207 1.94 -4.72 -0.47
C SER A 207 2.11 -3.92 -1.76
N LEU A 208 3.38 -3.69 -2.11
CA LEU A 208 3.80 -3.00 -3.32
C LEU A 208 4.82 -3.87 -4.09
N PRO A 209 4.75 -3.93 -5.43
CA PRO A 209 5.70 -4.71 -6.22
C PRO A 209 7.15 -4.29 -6.01
N GLY A 210 7.99 -5.23 -5.61
CA GLY A 210 9.43 -5.00 -5.45
C GLY A 210 9.83 -4.17 -4.23
N MET A 211 8.90 -3.88 -3.32
CA MET A 211 9.16 -3.15 -2.07
C MET A 211 8.66 -3.94 -0.86
N ASN A 212 9.40 -3.86 0.25
CA ASN A 212 8.97 -4.40 1.53
C ASN A 212 8.29 -3.29 2.33
N THR A 213 6.95 -3.33 2.43
CA THR A 213 6.16 -2.29 3.11
C THR A 213 6.44 -2.21 4.61
N HIS A 214 6.94 -3.28 5.23
CA HIS A 214 7.39 -3.28 6.63
C HIS A 214 8.53 -2.30 6.91
N ASP A 215 9.31 -1.91 5.90
CA ASP A 215 10.40 -0.93 6.07
C ASP A 215 9.86 0.45 6.50
N ARG A 216 8.57 0.74 6.24
CA ARG A 216 7.88 1.96 6.67
C ARG A 216 7.56 1.98 8.16
N ASP A 217 7.42 0.82 8.81
CA ASP A 217 6.88 0.72 10.17
C ASP A 217 7.75 1.46 11.20
N GLY A 218 9.06 1.56 10.98
CA GLY A 218 9.96 2.38 11.78
C GLY A 218 9.63 3.86 11.74
N GLY A 219 9.48 4.42 10.52
CA GLY A 219 9.13 5.83 10.34
C GLY A 219 7.75 6.17 10.90
N VAL A 220 6.78 5.24 10.81
CA VAL A 220 5.46 5.40 11.43
C VAL A 220 5.57 5.52 12.95
N ARG A 221 6.37 4.65 13.59
CA ARG A 221 6.59 4.72 15.05
C ARG A 221 7.24 6.03 15.49
N ASP A 222 8.21 6.51 14.72
CA ASP A 222 8.89 7.78 15.01
C ASP A 222 7.92 8.96 14.86
N MET A 223 7.14 8.99 13.77
CA MET A 223 6.16 10.03 13.48
C MET A 223 5.02 10.08 14.51
N LEU A 224 4.63 8.93 15.07
CA LEU A 224 3.64 8.84 16.15
C LEU A 224 4.23 9.08 17.55
N ASN A 225 5.55 9.31 17.64
CA ASN A 225 6.29 9.50 18.89
C ASN A 225 6.01 8.41 19.94
N VAL A 226 6.02 7.14 19.51
CA VAL A 226 5.60 6.01 20.37
C VAL A 226 6.46 5.84 21.64
N SER A 227 7.68 6.41 21.64
CA SER A 227 8.56 6.41 22.81
C SER A 227 8.01 7.26 23.97
N ALA A 228 7.36 8.39 23.66
CA ALA A 228 6.73 9.26 24.65
C ALA A 228 5.22 8.99 24.80
N HIS A 229 4.58 8.59 23.70
CA HIS A 229 3.13 8.36 23.61
C HIS A 229 2.85 6.97 23.02
N PRO A 230 3.06 5.88 23.79
CA PRO A 230 2.97 4.51 23.27
C PRO A 230 1.55 4.06 22.91
N TYR A 231 0.52 4.80 23.31
CA TYR A 231 -0.88 4.43 23.13
C TYR A 231 -1.67 5.51 22.38
N ALA A 232 -2.52 5.08 21.45
CA ALA A 232 -3.69 5.86 21.05
C ALA A 232 -4.89 5.42 21.87
N ARG A 233 -5.81 6.34 22.17
CA ARG A 233 -6.98 6.06 23.00
C ARG A 233 -8.25 6.68 22.44
N PHE A 234 -9.35 5.94 22.48
CA PHE A 234 -10.68 6.48 22.24
C PHE A 234 -11.50 6.39 23.53
N ARG A 235 -12.04 7.52 23.99
CA ARG A 235 -12.80 7.61 25.24
C ARG A 235 -14.19 8.18 25.02
N ILE A 236 -15.15 7.61 25.73
CA ILE A 236 -16.49 8.17 25.92
C ILE A 236 -16.59 8.47 27.41
N THR A 237 -16.82 9.72 27.77
CA THR A 237 -16.88 10.18 29.17
C THR A 237 -18.28 10.66 29.56
N ALA A 238 -19.25 10.52 28.66
CA ALA A 238 -20.64 10.89 28.89
C ALA A 238 -21.57 9.91 28.17
N PRO A 239 -22.78 9.66 28.71
CA PRO A 239 -23.75 8.75 28.09
C PRO A 239 -24.04 9.07 26.64
N VAL A 240 -23.96 8.04 25.79
CA VAL A 240 -24.22 8.13 24.35
C VAL A 240 -24.97 6.90 23.87
N THR A 241 -25.95 7.13 22.99
CA THR A 241 -26.64 6.05 22.30
C THR A 241 -25.87 5.73 21.02
N VAL A 242 -25.49 4.47 20.85
CA VAL A 242 -24.81 3.95 19.67
C VAL A 242 -25.78 3.98 18.49
N GLY A 243 -25.49 4.87 17.55
CA GLY A 243 -26.03 4.84 16.19
C GLY A 243 -24.93 4.49 15.19
N SER A 244 -25.09 4.93 13.94
CA SER A 244 -24.01 4.85 12.95
C SER A 244 -22.85 5.81 13.24
N ALA A 245 -23.07 6.83 14.08
CA ALA A 245 -22.07 7.79 14.52
C ALA A 245 -21.95 7.77 16.05
N LEU A 246 -20.72 7.73 16.54
CA LEU A 246 -20.38 7.64 17.96
C LEU A 246 -19.35 8.73 18.31
N PRO A 247 -19.77 9.86 18.93
CA PRO A 247 -18.85 10.88 19.39
C PRO A 247 -18.02 10.40 20.58
N GLY A 248 -16.78 10.87 20.68
CA GLY A 248 -15.87 10.63 21.79
C GLY A 248 -14.62 11.51 21.71
N GLN A 249 -13.64 11.23 22.55
CA GLN A 249 -12.33 11.85 22.54
C GLN A 249 -11.31 10.87 22.00
N LEU A 250 -10.63 11.23 20.91
CA LEU A 250 -9.51 10.48 20.36
C LEU A 250 -8.21 11.13 20.80
N GLU A 251 -7.30 10.32 21.32
CA GLU A 251 -5.94 10.70 21.72
C GLU A 251 -4.94 9.98 20.81
N ILE A 252 -4.08 10.75 20.13
CA ILE A 252 -2.97 10.25 19.30
C ILE A 252 -1.78 11.16 19.59
N ASN A 253 -0.58 10.59 19.75
CA ASN A 253 0.64 11.37 20.02
C ASN A 253 0.49 12.35 21.21
N GLY A 254 -0.22 11.91 22.25
CA GLY A 254 -0.50 12.70 23.46
C GLY A 254 -1.48 13.87 23.27
N VAL A 255 -1.98 14.12 22.05
CA VAL A 255 -2.97 15.16 21.76
C VAL A 255 -4.36 14.54 21.77
N SER A 256 -5.26 15.08 22.59
CA SER A 256 -6.65 14.61 22.70
C SER A 256 -7.63 15.61 22.10
N LEU A 257 -8.41 15.17 21.11
CA LEU A 257 -9.40 15.98 20.40
C LEU A 257 -10.75 15.27 20.33
N PRO A 258 -11.87 16.03 20.25
CA PRO A 258 -13.17 15.46 19.91
C PRO A 258 -13.13 14.79 18.53
N ALA A 259 -13.68 13.59 18.43
CA ALA A 259 -13.78 12.85 17.18
C ALA A 259 -15.08 12.04 17.14
N THR A 260 -15.56 11.73 15.94
CA THR A 260 -16.76 10.93 15.73
C THR A 260 -16.41 9.67 14.95
N ALA A 261 -16.61 8.51 15.59
CA ALA A 261 -16.46 7.22 14.93
C ALA A 261 -17.71 6.89 14.12
N THR A 262 -17.54 6.42 12.89
CA THR A 262 -18.61 5.78 12.12
C THR A 262 -18.50 4.29 12.30
N LEU A 263 -19.56 3.61 12.76
CA LEU A 263 -19.47 2.18 13.07
C LEU A 263 -20.78 1.42 12.90
N THR A 264 -20.62 0.10 12.79
CA THR A 264 -21.69 -0.87 12.97
C THR A 264 -21.37 -1.69 14.22
N ALA A 265 -22.37 -1.88 15.08
CA ALA A 265 -22.28 -2.75 16.24
C ALA A 265 -23.29 -3.90 16.12
N HIS A 266 -22.90 -5.08 16.59
CA HIS A 266 -23.73 -6.27 16.61
C HIS A 266 -23.54 -7.01 17.93
N THR A 267 -24.61 -7.18 18.68
CA THR A 267 -24.65 -8.02 19.88
C THR A 267 -24.93 -9.45 19.45
N GLN A 268 -23.98 -10.37 19.67
CA GLN A 268 -24.18 -11.79 19.35
C GLN A 268 -25.08 -12.47 20.39
N ASP A 269 -24.86 -12.15 21.66
CA ASP A 269 -25.62 -12.63 22.81
C ASP A 269 -25.46 -11.65 23.98
N ALA A 270 -26.03 -11.96 25.14
CA ALA A 270 -25.99 -11.08 26.32
C ALA A 270 -24.57 -10.82 26.89
N THR A 271 -23.56 -11.52 26.37
CA THR A 271 -22.16 -11.51 26.85
C THR A 271 -21.13 -11.26 25.77
N ARG A 272 -21.53 -11.20 24.49
CA ARG A 272 -20.64 -10.92 23.34
C ARG A 272 -21.16 -9.81 22.45
N LEU A 273 -20.32 -8.79 22.25
CA LEU A 273 -20.60 -7.62 21.42
C LEU A 273 -19.45 -7.42 20.42
N GLN A 274 -19.79 -7.08 19.19
CA GLN A 274 -18.82 -6.75 18.16
C GLN A 274 -19.09 -5.34 17.64
N ALA A 275 -18.03 -4.62 17.28
CA ALA A 275 -18.14 -3.31 16.63
C ALA A 275 -17.03 -3.16 15.59
N ALA A 276 -17.35 -2.61 14.43
CA ALA A 276 -16.35 -2.28 13.42
C ALA A 276 -16.68 -0.96 12.77
N GLY A 277 -15.63 -0.20 12.44
CA GLY A 277 -15.81 1.17 12.01
C GLY A 277 -14.50 1.90 11.79
N TRP A 278 -14.62 3.22 11.72
CA TRP A 278 -13.51 4.10 11.42
C TRP A 278 -13.72 5.52 11.95
N VAL A 279 -12.63 6.28 12.05
CA VAL A 279 -12.59 7.69 12.45
C VAL A 279 -11.73 8.45 11.43
N PRO A 280 -12.25 9.49 10.75
CA PRO A 280 -11.40 10.37 9.95
C PRO A 280 -10.56 11.25 10.88
N VAL A 281 -9.28 11.40 10.56
CA VAL A 281 -8.37 12.30 11.27
C VAL A 281 -7.52 13.10 10.29
N THR A 282 -7.17 14.32 10.69
CA THR A 282 -6.10 15.08 10.05
C THR A 282 -4.84 14.89 10.88
N ALA A 283 -3.81 14.25 10.31
CA ALA A 283 -2.59 13.88 11.05
C ALA A 283 -1.94 15.08 11.77
N GLY A 284 -1.87 16.23 11.10
CA GLY A 284 -1.27 17.44 11.65
C GLY A 284 -1.96 17.97 12.92
N ASP A 285 -3.27 17.75 13.09
CA ASP A 285 -4.01 18.19 14.29
C ASP A 285 -3.55 17.44 15.54
N TYR A 286 -2.99 16.23 15.37
CA TYR A 286 -2.39 15.41 16.42
C TYR A 286 -0.87 15.55 16.49
N GLY A 287 -0.28 16.55 15.81
CA GLY A 287 1.17 16.75 15.77
C GLY A 287 1.94 15.64 15.04
N VAL A 288 1.28 14.92 14.13
CA VAL A 288 1.86 13.84 13.32
C VAL A 288 2.27 14.42 11.96
N GLU A 289 3.57 14.47 11.70
CA GLU A 289 4.13 15.02 10.45
C GLU A 289 4.26 13.96 9.36
N VAL A 290 3.33 13.93 8.41
CA VAL A 290 3.35 12.95 7.31
C VAL A 290 4.40 13.30 6.24
N PRO A 291 5.01 12.29 5.58
CA PRO A 291 5.96 12.52 4.51
C PRO A 291 5.36 13.34 3.35
N ASN A 292 6.03 14.43 2.97
CA ASN A 292 5.63 15.32 1.89
C ASN A 292 6.82 15.70 0.97
N ALA A 293 7.71 14.74 0.72
CA ALA A 293 8.86 14.97 -0.16
C ALA A 293 8.42 14.83 -1.61
N ALA A 294 8.39 15.95 -2.34
CA ALA A 294 7.87 16.10 -3.69
C ALA A 294 8.44 15.12 -4.75
N ASP A 295 9.56 14.44 -4.45
CA ASP A 295 10.29 13.64 -5.43
C ASP A 295 10.08 12.12 -5.29
N PHE A 296 9.48 11.60 -4.21
CA PHE A 296 9.35 10.14 -4.03
C PHE A 296 8.05 9.64 -3.38
N VAL A 297 7.65 10.17 -2.22
CA VAL A 297 6.39 9.80 -1.53
C VAL A 297 5.73 11.04 -0.93
N VAL A 298 4.46 11.25 -1.27
CA VAL A 298 3.60 12.26 -0.65
C VAL A 298 2.40 11.54 -0.04
N VAL A 299 2.16 11.76 1.25
CA VAL A 299 1.03 11.18 1.97
C VAL A 299 -0.07 12.23 2.15
N ASP A 300 -1.32 11.85 1.92
CA ASP A 300 -2.47 12.69 2.28
C ASP A 300 -2.54 12.84 3.80
N SER A 301 -2.63 14.08 4.28
CA SER A 301 -2.77 14.37 5.71
C SER A 301 -4.10 13.88 6.29
N HIS A 302 -5.11 13.61 5.46
CA HIS A 302 -6.35 12.97 5.86
C HIS A 302 -6.15 11.46 5.93
N VAL A 303 -6.14 10.95 7.15
CA VAL A 303 -5.91 9.55 7.48
C VAL A 303 -7.19 8.97 8.05
N THR A 304 -7.43 7.69 7.80
CA THR A 304 -8.53 6.95 8.41
C THR A 304 -7.99 6.06 9.51
N VAL A 305 -8.42 6.24 10.76
CA VAL A 305 -8.24 5.21 11.81
C VAL A 305 -9.33 4.17 11.62
N GLU A 306 -9.01 2.88 11.57
CA GLU A 306 -9.98 1.79 11.44
C GLU A 306 -9.91 0.82 12.61
N PHE A 307 -11.05 0.18 12.94
CA PHE A 307 -11.12 -0.79 14.02
C PHE A 307 -12.12 -1.91 13.74
N SER A 308 -11.83 -3.07 14.31
CA SER A 308 -12.69 -4.23 14.46
C SER A 308 -12.52 -4.73 15.89
N LEU A 309 -13.54 -4.57 16.71
CA LEU A 309 -13.50 -4.84 18.14
C LEU A 309 -14.45 -5.98 18.47
N ALA A 310 -14.01 -6.85 19.37
CA ALA A 310 -14.83 -7.81 20.05
C ALA A 310 -14.79 -7.48 21.54
N PHE A 311 -15.92 -7.63 22.22
CA PHE A 311 -16.05 -7.43 23.64
C PHE A 311 -16.74 -8.63 24.29
N GLU A 312 -16.29 -8.95 25.48
CA GLU A 312 -16.87 -9.99 26.33
C GLU A 312 -17.24 -9.43 27.69
N ARG A 313 -18.29 -9.99 28.29
CA ARG A 313 -18.70 -9.68 29.66
C ARG A 313 -18.77 -10.96 30.46
N ALA A 314 -18.24 -10.92 31.68
CA ALA A 314 -18.41 -12.03 32.62
C ALA A 314 -19.91 -12.28 32.88
N THR A 315 -20.31 -13.55 32.82
CA THR A 315 -21.62 -13.98 33.33
C THR A 315 -21.55 -13.92 34.84
N GLY A 316 -22.30 -13.00 35.46
CA GLY A 316 -22.51 -13.05 36.90
C GLY A 316 -23.18 -14.39 37.23
N GLY A 317 -22.45 -15.28 37.93
CA GLY A 317 -23.07 -16.43 38.57
C GLY A 317 -24.13 -15.91 39.52
N ARG A 318 -25.40 -16.28 39.29
CA ARG A 318 -26.42 -16.07 40.33
C ARG A 318 -25.98 -16.86 41.55
N ALA A 319 -25.67 -16.15 42.64
CA ALA A 319 -25.69 -16.73 43.97
C ALA A 319 -27.13 -17.09 44.34
#